data_AF-A0A9J6GMG6-F1
#
_entry.id   AF-A0A9J6GMG6-F1
#
_cell.length_a   1.000
_cell.length_b   1.000
_cell.length_c   1.000
_cell.angle_alpha   90.00
_cell.angle_beta   90.00
_cell.angle_gamma   90.00
#
_symmetry.space_group_name_H-M   'P 1'
#
loop_
_entity.id
_entity.type
_entity.pdbx_description
1 polymer ?
#
loop_
_entity_poly.entity_id
_entity_poly.type
_entity_poly.pdbx_seq_one_letter_code
_entity_poly.pdbx_strand_id
1 'polypeptide(L)'
;MEVSFPKNVTVMYDGTWMTRGHTSHIGVGTVIEFYTGLILDAVVLSNNRCHGCALGPKKDDSGYDDWGKSHVCQKNTDAPSGRTEVEGALVLFRCSLAKNDLRYTNIVCDVDCRTYLTLCEDRTYGFIPLTKEDCINHVKKRMGSGLRGAITKGKKGQPLGSRGGLTQDLIKKLTNYYGMALRAHPDVEGMQKAVMAMFYHATSTNKEPTQDPQAGVSTEW
;
A
#
# COMPACT_ATOMS: atom_id res chain seq x y z
N MET A 1 -23.12 -32.12 -1.36
CA MET A 1 -22.14 -31.04 -1.15
C MET A 1 -22.91 -29.87 -0.60
N GLU A 2 -22.61 -29.44 0.63
CA GLU A 2 -23.17 -28.19 1.13
C GLU A 2 -22.63 -27.05 0.27
N VAL A 3 -23.52 -26.19 -0.19
CA VAL A 3 -23.14 -24.99 -0.94
C VAL A 3 -22.57 -24.01 0.08
N SER A 4 -21.27 -24.12 0.36
CA SER A 4 -20.51 -23.06 1.03
C SER A 4 -20.52 -21.84 0.10
N PHE A 5 -21.16 -20.75 0.52
CA PHE A 5 -20.97 -19.48 -0.16
C PHE A 5 -19.55 -18.99 0.17
N PRO A 6 -18.70 -18.76 -0.84
CA PRO A 6 -17.33 -18.32 -0.58
C PRO A 6 -17.35 -17.02 0.22
N LYS A 7 -16.52 -16.96 1.26
CA LYS A 7 -16.51 -15.83 2.19
C LYS A 7 -15.75 -14.67 1.59
N ASN A 8 -16.36 -13.49 1.61
CA ASN A 8 -15.72 -12.25 1.19
C ASN A 8 -14.89 -11.70 2.35
N VAL A 9 -13.65 -11.31 2.07
CA VAL A 9 -12.70 -10.82 3.09
C VAL A 9 -12.00 -9.54 2.65
N THR A 10 -11.57 -8.76 3.64
CA THR A 10 -10.71 -7.59 3.46
C THR A 10 -9.26 -8.01 3.51
N VAL A 11 -8.48 -7.58 2.52
CA VAL A 11 -7.07 -7.94 2.40
C VAL A 11 -6.19 -6.72 2.16
N MET A 12 -4.93 -6.86 2.56
CA MET A 12 -3.83 -6.06 2.08
C MET A 12 -3.05 -6.88 1.05
N TYR A 13 -2.59 -6.21 -0.01
CA TYR A 13 -1.65 -6.80 -0.96
C TYR A 13 -0.42 -5.90 -1.03
N ASP A 14 0.76 -6.51 -0.90
CA ASP A 14 2.02 -5.81 -1.09
C ASP A 14 3.07 -6.74 -1.72
N GLY A 15 4.04 -6.12 -2.38
CA GLY A 15 5.17 -6.77 -2.99
C GLY A 15 6.47 -6.44 -2.29
N THR A 16 7.44 -7.34 -2.37
CA THR A 16 8.84 -7.05 -2.04
C THR A 16 9.75 -7.58 -3.15
N TRP A 17 10.87 -6.91 -3.37
CA TRP A 17 11.76 -7.18 -4.49
C TRP A 17 13.19 -7.34 -4.01
N MET A 18 13.95 -8.21 -4.68
CA MET A 18 15.34 -8.53 -4.31
C MET A 18 16.25 -7.29 -4.34
N THR A 19 15.98 -6.35 -5.23
CA THR A 19 16.77 -5.13 -5.42
C THR A 19 15.89 -3.89 -5.41
N ARG A 20 16.43 -2.78 -4.93
CA ARG A 20 15.73 -1.48 -4.98
C ARG A 20 15.63 -0.95 -6.40
N GLY A 21 14.50 -0.31 -6.71
CA GLY A 21 14.21 0.29 -8.01
C GLY A 21 13.45 -0.65 -8.96
N HIS A 22 12.96 -0.10 -10.08
CA HIS A 22 12.16 -0.84 -11.07
C HIS A 22 13.00 -1.75 -11.98
N THR A 23 14.09 -2.31 -11.47
CA THR A 23 15.03 -3.17 -12.19
C THR A 23 15.12 -4.57 -11.61
N SER A 24 14.38 -4.84 -10.53
CA SER A 24 14.43 -6.15 -9.90
C SER A 24 13.80 -7.21 -10.78
N HIS A 25 14.48 -8.36 -10.87
CA HIS A 25 14.01 -9.49 -11.66
C HIS A 25 13.24 -10.53 -10.86
N ILE A 26 13.36 -10.46 -9.53
CA ILE A 26 12.79 -11.43 -8.61
C ILE A 26 12.07 -10.64 -7.53
N GLY A 27 10.81 -10.99 -7.29
CA GLY A 27 9.99 -10.42 -6.25
C GLY A 27 9.05 -11.44 -5.64
N VAL A 28 8.42 -11.06 -4.55
CA VAL A 28 7.39 -11.84 -3.87
C VAL A 28 6.20 -10.92 -3.67
N GLY A 29 5.03 -11.35 -4.16
CA GLY A 29 3.75 -10.72 -3.84
C GLY A 29 3.05 -11.51 -2.74
N THR A 30 2.44 -10.82 -1.79
CA THR A 30 1.78 -11.45 -0.63
C THR A 30 0.40 -10.83 -0.41
N VAL A 31 -0.60 -11.67 -0.16
CA VAL A 31 -1.92 -11.26 0.31
C VAL A 31 -2.04 -11.58 1.80
N ILE A 32 -2.41 -10.56 2.57
CA ILE A 32 -2.54 -10.63 4.03
C ILE A 32 -3.98 -10.28 4.39
N GLU A 33 -4.62 -11.10 5.24
CA GLU A 33 -5.95 -10.79 5.76
C GLU A 33 -5.88 -9.62 6.75
N PHE A 34 -6.76 -8.65 6.58
CA PHE A 34 -6.62 -7.35 7.23
C PHE A 34 -6.77 -7.40 8.76
N TYR A 35 -7.71 -8.19 9.29
CA TYR A 35 -8.03 -8.16 10.73
C TYR A 35 -7.14 -9.06 11.57
N THR A 36 -6.79 -10.23 11.06
CA THR A 36 -5.97 -11.24 11.72
C THR A 36 -4.47 -11.03 11.47
N GLY A 37 -4.12 -10.32 10.40
CA GLY A 37 -2.73 -10.16 9.96
C GLY A 37 -2.10 -11.46 9.42
N LEU A 38 -2.90 -12.49 9.19
CA LEU A 38 -2.43 -13.77 8.67
C LEU A 38 -2.17 -13.69 7.17
N ILE A 39 -1.10 -14.33 6.72
CA ILE A 39 -0.79 -14.46 5.29
C ILE A 39 -1.77 -15.49 4.69
N LEU A 40 -2.59 -15.04 3.74
CA LEU A 40 -3.53 -15.91 3.03
C LEU A 40 -2.87 -16.62 1.87
N ASP A 41 -1.98 -15.93 1.15
CA ASP A 41 -1.24 -16.49 0.04
C ASP A 41 -0.01 -15.63 -0.33
N ALA A 42 0.96 -16.24 -1.00
CA ALA A 42 2.13 -15.58 -1.56
C ALA A 42 2.57 -16.24 -2.88
N VAL A 43 3.13 -15.42 -3.77
CA VAL A 43 3.68 -15.85 -5.05
C VAL A 43 5.06 -15.27 -5.26
N VAL A 44 6.02 -16.13 -5.61
CA VAL A 44 7.33 -15.69 -6.09
C VAL A 44 7.20 -15.37 -7.57
N LEU A 45 7.60 -14.18 -7.98
CA LEU A 45 7.64 -13.73 -9.37
C LEU A 45 9.09 -13.65 -9.82
N SER A 46 9.36 -14.19 -11.00
CA SER A 46 10.66 -14.11 -11.65
C SER A 46 10.46 -13.68 -13.09
N ASN A 47 10.72 -12.40 -13.38
CA ASN A 47 10.55 -11.86 -14.72
C ASN A 47 11.80 -12.04 -15.57
N ASN A 48 11.67 -12.75 -16.69
CA ASN A 48 12.74 -13.02 -17.64
C ASN A 48 14.09 -13.54 -17.07
N ARG A 49 14.12 -13.96 -15.80
CA ARG A 49 15.32 -14.46 -15.12
C ARG A 49 15.01 -15.83 -14.54
N CYS A 50 15.88 -16.79 -14.81
CA CYS A 50 15.96 -18.04 -14.08
C CYS A 50 17.44 -18.34 -13.92
N HIS A 51 17.88 -18.67 -12.70
CA HIS A 51 19.28 -18.93 -12.45
C HIS A 51 19.76 -20.18 -13.20
N GLY A 52 18.92 -21.23 -13.24
CA GLY A 52 19.16 -22.43 -14.03
C GLY A 52 19.33 -22.12 -15.51
N CYS A 53 18.42 -21.35 -16.14
CA CYS A 53 18.60 -20.94 -17.54
C CYS A 53 19.83 -20.06 -17.78
N ALA A 54 20.32 -19.34 -16.77
CA ALA A 54 21.46 -18.44 -16.90
C ALA A 54 22.81 -19.16 -16.81
N LEU A 55 22.88 -20.24 -16.04
CA LEU A 55 24.09 -21.05 -15.85
C LEU A 55 24.10 -22.33 -16.68
N GLY A 56 22.93 -22.78 -17.12
CA GLY A 56 22.77 -24.00 -17.90
C GLY A 56 23.45 -23.91 -19.27
N PRO A 57 23.61 -25.07 -19.93
CA PRO A 57 24.14 -25.14 -21.30
C PRO A 57 23.35 -24.21 -22.23
N LYS A 58 24.04 -23.63 -23.19
CA LYS A 58 23.41 -22.87 -24.29
C LYS A 58 22.87 -23.85 -25.34
N LYS A 59 22.01 -23.34 -26.23
CA LYS A 59 21.35 -24.15 -27.27
C LYS A 59 22.32 -24.91 -28.19
N ASP A 60 23.55 -24.42 -28.30
CA ASP A 60 24.64 -24.97 -29.11
C ASP A 60 25.53 -25.96 -28.35
N ASP A 61 25.40 -26.08 -27.03
CA ASP A 61 26.23 -26.95 -26.21
C ASP A 61 25.74 -28.40 -26.25
N SER A 62 26.68 -29.35 -26.25
CA SER A 62 26.36 -30.77 -26.08
C SER A 62 25.75 -31.01 -24.68
N GLY A 63 24.51 -31.49 -24.65
CA GLY A 63 23.75 -31.71 -23.42
C GLY A 63 22.65 -30.68 -23.15
N TYR A 64 22.44 -29.69 -24.02
CA TYR A 64 21.30 -28.77 -23.92
C TYR A 64 19.96 -29.51 -23.88
N ASP A 65 19.76 -30.48 -24.77
CA ASP A 65 18.50 -31.20 -24.88
C ASP A 65 18.19 -32.04 -23.64
N ASP A 66 19.21 -32.68 -23.06
CA ASP A 66 19.04 -33.50 -21.85
C ASP A 66 18.87 -32.64 -20.59
N TRP A 67 19.59 -31.51 -20.52
CA TRP A 67 19.35 -30.51 -19.49
C TRP A 67 17.94 -29.91 -19.61
N GLY A 68 17.50 -29.56 -20.82
CA GLY A 68 16.18 -28.98 -21.08
C GLY A 68 15.03 -29.89 -20.66
N LYS A 69 15.18 -31.21 -20.82
CA LYS A 69 14.19 -32.21 -20.35
C LYS A 69 14.07 -32.26 -18.83
N SER A 70 15.15 -32.02 -18.09
CA SER A 70 15.17 -32.07 -16.62
C SER A 70 14.97 -30.70 -15.97
N HIS A 71 15.17 -29.61 -16.71
CA HIS A 71 15.11 -28.26 -16.19
C HIS A 71 13.67 -27.76 -16.02
N VAL A 72 13.31 -27.41 -14.78
CA VAL A 72 12.09 -26.67 -14.49
C VAL A 72 12.41 -25.17 -14.46
N CYS A 73 11.99 -24.47 -15.52
CA CYS A 73 12.19 -23.03 -15.62
C CYS A 73 11.40 -22.30 -14.53
N GLN A 74 12.08 -21.40 -13.82
CA GLN A 74 11.47 -20.58 -12.76
C GLN A 74 10.93 -19.24 -13.27
N LYS A 75 11.11 -18.93 -14.56
CA LYS A 75 10.48 -17.75 -15.16
C LYS A 75 8.97 -17.98 -15.18
N ASN A 76 8.22 -17.04 -14.65
CA ASN A 76 6.76 -17.16 -14.56
C ASN A 76 5.99 -15.92 -15.02
N THR A 77 6.71 -14.90 -15.49
CA THR A 77 6.10 -13.73 -16.12
C THR A 77 7.06 -13.09 -17.12
N ASP A 78 6.52 -12.62 -18.23
CA ASP A 78 7.22 -11.79 -19.21
C ASP A 78 6.99 -10.29 -18.98
N ALA A 79 6.24 -9.94 -17.93
CA ALA A 79 5.93 -8.56 -17.61
C ALA A 79 7.19 -7.78 -17.20
N PRO A 80 7.31 -6.50 -17.59
CA PRO A 80 8.41 -5.65 -17.15
C PRO A 80 8.38 -5.48 -15.63
N SER A 81 9.53 -5.19 -15.02
CA SER A 81 9.68 -5.12 -13.56
C SER A 81 8.75 -4.11 -12.87
N GLY A 82 8.27 -3.08 -13.58
CA GLY A 82 7.27 -2.14 -13.07
C GLY A 82 5.82 -2.66 -13.07
N ARG A 83 5.55 -3.81 -13.71
CA ARG A 83 4.22 -4.44 -13.79
C ARG A 83 4.16 -5.77 -13.03
N THR A 84 5.29 -6.32 -12.60
CA THR A 84 5.33 -7.59 -11.87
C THR A 84 4.47 -7.57 -10.61
N GLU A 85 4.39 -6.44 -9.91
CA GLU A 85 3.48 -6.26 -8.78
C GLU A 85 2.02 -6.55 -9.14
N VAL A 86 1.57 -6.07 -10.30
CA VAL A 86 0.20 -6.27 -10.78
C VAL A 86 -0.02 -7.73 -11.17
N GLU A 87 0.96 -8.35 -11.83
CA GLU A 87 0.89 -9.78 -12.20
C GLU A 87 0.82 -10.69 -10.97
N GLY A 88 1.57 -10.37 -9.91
CA GLY A 88 1.49 -11.10 -8.64
C GLY A 88 0.10 -11.06 -8.04
N ALA A 89 -0.52 -9.88 -8.01
CA ALA A 89 -1.87 -9.74 -7.52
C ALA A 89 -2.86 -10.53 -8.36
N LEU A 90 -2.77 -10.46 -9.70
CA LEU A 90 -3.65 -11.23 -10.59
C LEU A 90 -3.55 -12.73 -10.32
N VAL A 91 -2.34 -13.26 -10.15
CA VAL A 91 -2.15 -14.69 -9.82
C VAL A 91 -2.83 -15.03 -8.50
N LEU A 92 -2.58 -14.26 -7.44
CA LEU A 92 -3.12 -14.53 -6.10
C LEU A 92 -4.64 -14.36 -6.02
N PHE A 93 -5.19 -13.36 -6.70
CA PHE A 93 -6.63 -13.10 -6.71
C PHE A 93 -7.38 -14.16 -7.51
N ARG A 94 -6.84 -14.60 -8.66
CA ARG A 94 -7.48 -15.64 -9.49
C ARG A 94 -7.49 -17.02 -8.84
N CYS A 95 -6.48 -17.36 -8.04
CA CYS A 95 -6.43 -18.67 -7.36
C CYS A 95 -7.14 -18.71 -6.00
N SER A 96 -7.50 -17.55 -5.45
CA SER A 96 -8.06 -17.39 -4.09
C SER A 96 -9.23 -18.34 -3.77
N LEU A 97 -10.21 -18.44 -4.68
CA LEU A 97 -11.38 -19.30 -4.52
C LEU A 97 -10.99 -20.79 -4.49
N ALA A 98 -10.18 -21.23 -5.46
CA ALA A 98 -9.80 -22.62 -5.57
C ALA A 98 -8.88 -23.07 -4.42
N LYS A 99 -8.03 -22.16 -3.92
CA LYS A 99 -7.02 -22.47 -2.90
C LYS A 99 -7.55 -22.34 -1.48
N ASN A 100 -8.32 -21.28 -1.22
CA ASN A 100 -8.69 -20.86 0.13
C ASN A 100 -10.21 -20.79 0.38
N ASP A 101 -11.06 -20.98 -0.64
CA ASP A 101 -12.52 -20.74 -0.59
C ASP A 101 -12.89 -19.30 -0.15
N LEU A 102 -12.04 -18.33 -0.51
CA LEU A 102 -12.19 -16.92 -0.16
C LEU A 102 -12.26 -16.04 -1.41
N ARG A 103 -13.00 -14.93 -1.31
CA ARG A 103 -12.96 -13.82 -2.26
C ARG A 103 -12.37 -12.59 -1.61
N TYR A 104 -11.36 -12.01 -2.23
CA TYR A 104 -10.73 -10.78 -1.76
C TYR A 104 -11.49 -9.58 -2.31
N THR A 105 -12.56 -9.15 -1.65
CA THR A 105 -13.47 -8.09 -2.18
C THR A 105 -13.09 -6.69 -1.74
N ASN A 106 -12.49 -6.53 -0.56
CA ASN A 106 -12.04 -5.23 -0.06
C ASN A 106 -10.52 -5.22 -0.04
N ILE A 107 -9.91 -4.22 -0.67
CA ILE A 107 -8.47 -4.12 -0.82
C ILE A 107 -8.02 -2.82 -0.15
N VAL A 108 -7.24 -2.95 0.91
CA VAL A 108 -6.58 -1.81 1.56
C VAL A 108 -5.24 -1.59 0.86
N CYS A 109 -5.10 -0.46 0.17
CA CYS A 109 -3.90 -0.14 -0.59
C CYS A 109 -3.60 1.36 -0.63
N ASP A 110 -2.45 1.73 -1.18
CA ASP A 110 -2.10 3.12 -1.43
C ASP A 110 -2.94 3.71 -2.59
N VAL A 111 -3.12 5.03 -2.63
CA VAL A 111 -4.05 5.71 -3.57
C VAL A 111 -3.75 5.50 -5.04
N ASP A 112 -2.48 5.43 -5.43
CA ASP A 112 -2.09 5.06 -6.79
C ASP A 112 -1.83 3.55 -6.84
N CYS A 113 -2.92 2.79 -6.95
CA CYS A 113 -2.87 1.34 -7.01
C CYS A 113 -3.29 0.90 -8.41
N ARG A 114 -2.33 0.86 -9.34
CA ARG A 114 -2.52 0.24 -10.67
C ARG A 114 -3.04 -1.19 -10.57
N THR A 115 -2.64 -1.89 -9.51
CA THR A 115 -3.09 -3.23 -9.16
C THR A 115 -4.61 -3.27 -8.97
N TYR A 116 -5.20 -2.36 -8.20
CA TYR A 116 -6.66 -2.30 -8.01
C TYR A 116 -7.41 -2.11 -9.33
N LEU A 117 -6.98 -1.16 -10.16
CA LEU A 117 -7.61 -0.90 -11.46
C LEU A 117 -7.56 -2.15 -12.35
N THR A 118 -6.41 -2.81 -12.41
CA THR A 118 -6.23 -4.03 -13.22
C THR A 118 -7.09 -5.18 -12.70
N LEU A 119 -7.21 -5.34 -11.38
CA LEU A 119 -8.07 -6.37 -10.78
C LEU A 119 -9.56 -6.13 -11.07
N CYS A 120 -10.00 -4.86 -11.06
CA CYS A 120 -11.36 -4.50 -11.47
C CYS A 120 -11.62 -4.82 -12.95
N GLU A 121 -10.65 -4.54 -13.82
CA GLU A 121 -10.73 -4.86 -15.25
C GLU A 121 -10.72 -6.38 -15.52
N ASP A 122 -9.94 -7.14 -14.74
CA ASP A 122 -9.83 -8.60 -14.84
C ASP A 122 -11.15 -9.31 -14.54
N ARG A 123 -12.06 -8.68 -13.78
CA ARG A 123 -13.32 -9.27 -13.31
C ARG A 123 -13.12 -10.64 -12.65
N THR A 124 -12.08 -10.76 -11.81
CA THR A 124 -11.67 -12.02 -11.17
C THR A 124 -12.85 -12.75 -10.49
N TYR A 125 -13.78 -12.01 -9.89
CA TYR A 125 -14.97 -12.55 -9.21
C TYR A 125 -16.28 -12.31 -9.98
N GLY A 126 -16.19 -12.11 -11.29
CA GLY A 126 -17.35 -11.90 -12.17
C GLY A 126 -18.08 -10.59 -11.87
N PHE A 127 -19.30 -10.71 -11.35
CA PHE A 127 -20.17 -9.56 -11.04
C PHE A 127 -19.94 -8.96 -9.66
N ILE A 128 -19.10 -9.57 -8.83
CA ILE A 128 -18.81 -9.08 -7.48
C ILE A 128 -17.76 -7.96 -7.59
N PRO A 129 -18.11 -6.70 -7.23
CA PRO A 129 -17.19 -5.58 -7.35
C PRO A 129 -16.11 -5.65 -6.26
N LEU A 130 -14.93 -5.14 -6.61
CA LEU A 130 -13.88 -4.86 -5.65
C LEU A 130 -14.07 -3.46 -5.07
N THR A 131 -13.82 -3.31 -3.77
CA THR A 131 -13.82 -2.02 -3.08
C THR A 131 -12.39 -1.68 -2.67
N LYS A 132 -11.98 -0.45 -2.95
CA LYS A 132 -10.71 0.09 -2.50
C LYS A 132 -10.89 0.87 -1.20
N GLU A 133 -10.00 0.62 -0.25
CA GLU A 133 -9.85 1.39 0.97
C GLU A 133 -8.44 1.99 1.04
N ASP A 134 -8.33 3.21 1.54
CA ASP A 134 -7.05 3.91 1.65
C ASP A 134 -6.36 3.57 2.96
N CYS A 135 -5.06 3.22 2.90
CA CYS A 135 -4.30 2.95 4.11
C CYS A 135 -4.05 4.24 4.93
N ILE A 136 -4.02 4.13 6.27
CA ILE A 136 -3.78 5.27 7.18
C ILE A 136 -2.45 5.97 6.86
N ASN A 137 -1.42 5.21 6.47
CA ASN A 137 -0.14 5.79 6.07
C ASN A 137 -0.28 6.70 4.85
N HIS A 138 -1.14 6.35 3.91
CA HIS A 138 -1.42 7.16 2.75
C HIS A 138 -2.24 8.41 3.11
N VAL A 139 -3.31 8.25 3.90
CA VAL A 139 -4.11 9.38 4.41
C VAL A 139 -3.21 10.38 5.15
N LYS A 140 -2.29 9.88 5.98
CA LYS A 140 -1.25 10.67 6.64
C LYS A 140 -0.36 11.42 5.63
N LYS A 141 0.18 10.74 4.62
CA LYS A 141 1.05 11.37 3.60
C LYS A 141 0.33 12.49 2.85
N ARG A 142 -0.98 12.34 2.57
CA ARG A 142 -1.81 13.37 1.91
C ARG A 142 -1.81 14.69 2.68
N MET A 143 -1.90 14.65 4.01
CA MET A 143 -1.82 15.86 4.85
C MET A 143 -0.51 16.63 4.59
N GLY A 144 0.63 15.94 4.62
CA GLY A 144 1.93 16.56 4.33
C GLY A 144 2.04 17.12 2.91
N SER A 145 1.52 16.40 1.91
CA SER A 145 1.47 16.89 0.53
C SER A 145 0.57 18.11 0.37
N GLY A 146 -0.58 18.14 1.05
CA GLY A 146 -1.49 19.28 1.08
C GLY A 146 -0.84 20.53 1.67
N LEU A 147 -0.17 20.40 2.81
CA LEU A 147 0.56 21.50 3.46
C LEU A 147 1.68 22.05 2.57
N ARG A 148 2.47 21.18 1.92
CA ARG A 148 3.50 21.63 0.97
C ARG A 148 2.88 22.32 -0.24
N GLY A 149 1.78 21.77 -0.76
CA GLY A 149 1.05 22.37 -1.87
C GLY A 149 0.52 23.77 -1.53
N ALA A 150 0.10 24.01 -0.29
CA ALA A 150 -0.33 25.32 0.18
C ALA A 150 0.81 26.35 0.16
N ILE A 151 2.05 25.94 0.49
CA ILE A 151 3.23 26.81 0.38
C ILE A 151 3.50 27.15 -1.09
N THR A 152 3.48 26.16 -1.97
CA THR A 152 3.76 26.36 -3.40
C THR A 152 2.71 27.22 -4.10
N LYS A 153 1.44 27.10 -3.69
CA LYS A 153 0.30 27.88 -4.24
C LYS A 153 0.11 29.24 -3.54
N GLY A 154 0.91 29.56 -2.53
CA GLY A 154 0.82 30.82 -1.80
C GLY A 154 1.01 32.05 -2.68
N LYS A 155 0.31 33.15 -2.37
CA LYS A 155 0.41 34.41 -3.12
C LYS A 155 1.83 35.00 -3.01
N LYS A 156 2.35 35.54 -4.11
CA LYS A 156 3.59 36.34 -4.10
C LYS A 156 3.42 37.50 -3.09
N GLY A 157 4.32 37.58 -2.11
CA GLY A 157 4.31 38.61 -1.06
C GLY A 157 3.94 38.13 0.35
N GLN A 158 3.35 36.94 0.51
CA GLN A 158 3.12 36.29 1.81
C GLN A 158 3.63 34.84 1.78
N PRO A 159 4.96 34.63 1.80
CA PRO A 159 5.52 33.28 1.78
C PRO A 159 5.18 32.53 3.07
N LEU A 160 4.32 31.51 2.95
CA LEU A 160 3.95 30.62 4.07
C LEU A 160 5.11 29.73 4.55
N GLY A 161 6.17 29.57 3.75
CA GLY A 161 7.26 28.62 4.01
C GLY A 161 8.49 29.21 4.70
N SER A 162 8.41 30.38 5.31
CA SER A 162 9.56 31.08 5.93
C SER A 162 9.66 30.84 7.44
N ARG A 163 10.68 31.42 8.09
CA ARG A 163 10.85 31.36 9.55
C ARG A 163 9.63 31.97 10.25
N GLY A 164 8.95 31.18 11.08
CA GLY A 164 7.66 31.55 11.70
C GLY A 164 6.42 31.08 10.92
N GLY A 165 6.60 30.44 9.76
CA GLY A 165 5.54 29.80 8.98
C GLY A 165 5.64 28.27 8.93
N LEU A 166 5.05 27.67 7.90
CA LEU A 166 5.09 26.23 7.60
C LEU A 166 6.47 25.79 7.10
N THR A 167 7.40 25.60 8.03
CA THR A 167 8.70 24.98 7.73
C THR A 167 8.53 23.49 7.40
N GLN A 168 9.51 22.89 6.70
CA GLN A 168 9.46 21.45 6.42
C GLN A 168 9.41 20.59 7.68
N ASP A 169 10.08 21.01 8.75
CA ASP A 169 10.04 20.33 10.04
C ASP A 169 8.67 20.43 10.71
N LEU A 170 8.03 21.60 10.64
CA LEU A 170 6.66 21.77 11.15
C LEU A 170 5.67 20.92 10.36
N ILE A 171 5.77 20.88 9.03
CA ILE A 171 4.95 20.01 8.18
C ILE A 171 5.13 18.54 8.58
N LYS A 172 6.37 18.09 8.81
CA LYS A 172 6.66 16.72 9.23
C LYS A 172 6.04 16.42 10.60
N LYS A 173 6.14 17.35 11.57
CA LYS A 173 5.50 17.22 12.89
C LYS A 173 3.98 17.13 12.77
N LEU A 174 3.33 18.09 12.10
CA LEU A 174 1.88 18.10 11.89
C LEU A 174 1.39 16.84 11.18
N THR A 175 2.11 16.39 10.15
CA THR A 175 1.81 15.14 9.44
C THR A 175 1.91 13.93 10.38
N ASN A 176 2.91 13.88 11.26
CA ASN A 176 3.04 12.81 12.24
C ASN A 176 1.91 12.80 13.26
N TYR A 177 1.58 13.96 13.83
CA TYR A 177 0.51 14.11 14.80
C TYR A 177 -0.86 13.75 14.22
N TYR A 178 -1.15 14.21 13.00
CA TYR A 178 -2.34 13.81 12.27
C TYR A 178 -2.45 12.28 12.16
N GLY A 179 -1.36 11.61 11.77
CA GLY A 179 -1.34 10.15 11.71
C GLY A 179 -1.42 9.45 13.07
N MET A 180 -1.05 10.10 14.18
CA MET A 180 -1.21 9.56 15.54
C MET A 180 -2.67 9.66 15.98
N ALA A 181 -3.30 10.82 15.79
CA ALA A 181 -4.72 11.03 16.09
C ALA A 181 -5.60 9.99 15.36
N LEU A 182 -5.33 9.73 14.07
CA LEU A 182 -6.07 8.71 13.32
C LEU A 182 -5.90 7.28 13.84
N ARG A 183 -4.78 6.94 14.51
CA ARG A 183 -4.56 5.60 15.06
C ARG A 183 -5.10 5.44 16.48
N ALA A 184 -5.13 6.52 17.24
CA ALA A 184 -5.53 6.51 18.65
C ALA A 184 -7.05 6.41 18.84
N HIS A 185 -7.84 6.79 17.83
CA HIS A 185 -9.29 6.84 17.90
C HIS A 185 -9.92 5.92 16.86
N PRO A 186 -10.76 4.95 17.25
CA PRO A 186 -11.39 4.02 16.32
C PRO A 186 -12.63 4.60 15.62
N ASP A 187 -13.25 5.63 16.20
CA ASP A 187 -14.46 6.28 15.67
C ASP A 187 -14.16 7.64 15.04
N VAL A 188 -14.99 8.03 14.07
CA VAL A 188 -14.80 9.25 13.26
C VAL A 188 -14.88 10.52 14.12
N GLU A 189 -15.76 10.55 15.13
CA GLU A 189 -15.94 11.72 15.99
C GLU A 189 -14.69 11.95 16.86
N GLY A 190 -14.17 10.89 17.49
CA GLY A 190 -12.93 10.89 18.26
C GLY A 190 -11.73 11.29 17.40
N MET A 191 -11.62 10.76 16.17
CA MET A 191 -10.59 11.17 15.23
C MET A 191 -10.67 12.68 14.93
N GLN A 192 -11.87 13.20 14.64
CA GLN A 192 -12.06 14.62 14.34
C GLN A 192 -11.68 15.50 15.53
N LYS A 193 -12.13 15.17 16.73
CA LYS A 193 -11.78 15.89 17.97
C LYS A 193 -10.27 15.90 18.17
N ALA A 194 -9.60 14.75 18.09
CA ALA A 194 -8.16 14.65 18.29
C ALA A 194 -7.35 15.43 17.24
N VAL A 195 -7.78 15.39 15.97
CA VAL A 195 -7.15 16.19 14.90
C VAL A 195 -7.30 17.68 15.16
N MET A 196 -8.49 18.12 15.59
CA MET A 196 -8.74 19.53 15.92
C MET A 196 -7.98 19.99 17.17
N ALA A 197 -7.94 19.16 18.23
CA ALA A 197 -7.15 19.42 19.42
C ALA A 197 -5.67 19.62 19.08
N MET A 198 -5.11 18.76 18.20
CA MET A 198 -3.74 18.92 17.71
C MET A 198 -3.53 20.21 16.92
N PHE A 199 -4.50 20.59 16.10
CA PHE A 199 -4.45 21.85 15.37
C PHE A 199 -4.43 23.05 16.31
N TYR A 200 -5.36 23.12 17.27
CA TYR A 200 -5.42 24.20 18.26
C TYR A 200 -4.14 24.27 19.10
N HIS A 201 -3.62 23.13 19.57
CA HIS A 201 -2.36 23.09 20.29
C HIS A 201 -1.19 23.65 19.47
N ALA A 202 -1.10 23.27 18.19
CA ALA A 202 -0.04 23.73 17.31
C ALA A 202 -0.14 25.22 16.94
N THR A 203 -1.35 25.81 16.99
CA THR A 203 -1.59 27.24 16.73
C THR A 203 -1.62 28.11 17.98
N SER A 204 -1.65 27.49 19.16
CA SER A 204 -1.74 28.19 20.45
C SER A 204 -0.45 28.95 20.73
N THR A 205 -0.60 30.19 21.20
CA THR A 205 0.52 31.02 21.62
C THR A 205 0.30 31.54 23.03
N ASN A 206 1.36 31.92 23.74
CA ASN A 206 1.25 32.52 25.08
C ASN A 206 0.40 33.80 25.10
N LYS A 207 0.18 34.44 23.94
CA LYS A 207 -0.63 35.65 23.78
C LYS A 207 -2.08 35.33 23.40
N GLU A 208 -2.29 34.25 22.67
CA GLU A 208 -3.60 33.78 22.22
C GLU A 208 -3.69 32.27 22.47
N PRO A 209 -4.04 31.86 23.71
CA PRO A 209 -4.20 30.46 24.04
C PRO A 209 -5.46 29.94 23.33
N THR A 210 -5.26 29.10 22.30
CA THR A 210 -6.36 28.36 21.68
C THR A 210 -6.49 27.04 22.41
N GLN A 211 -7.49 26.96 23.30
CA GLN A 211 -7.93 25.71 23.92
C GLN A 211 -9.05 25.12 23.06
N ASP A 212 -8.99 23.81 22.83
CA ASP A 212 -10.12 23.09 22.23
C ASP A 212 -11.33 23.21 23.18
N PRO A 213 -12.46 23.79 22.75
CA PRO A 213 -13.66 23.94 23.59
C PRO A 213 -14.24 22.62 24.12
N GLN A 214 -13.82 21.48 23.55
CA GLN A 214 -14.28 20.14 23.92
C GLN A 214 -13.23 19.27 24.61
N ALA A 215 -11.99 19.75 24.78
CA ALA A 215 -10.94 18.98 25.45
C ALA A 215 -11.07 19.10 26.97
N GLY A 216 -11.81 18.17 27.57
CA GLY A 216 -11.61 17.80 28.96
C GLY A 216 -10.13 17.46 29.16
N VAL A 217 -9.50 18.16 30.10
CA VAL A 217 -8.05 18.14 30.36
C VAL A 217 -7.53 16.71 30.52
N SER A 218 -6.66 16.29 29.60
CA SER A 218 -5.63 15.27 29.84
C SER A 218 -4.42 15.60 28.98
N THR A 219 -3.61 16.54 29.48
CA THR A 219 -2.31 16.89 28.89
C THR A 219 -1.25 15.94 29.41
N GLU A 220 -1.21 14.72 28.88
CA GLU A 220 -0.01 13.88 28.92
C GLU A 220 0.18 13.30 27.51
N TRP A 221 1.01 13.99 26.72
CA TRP A 221 1.60 13.52 25.47
C TRP A 221 3.11 13.49 25.64
#